data_AF-A0A7S1G4W1-F1
#
_entry.id   AF-A0A7S1G4W1-F1
#
_cell.length_a   1.000
_cell.length_b   1.000
_cell.length_c   1.000
_cell.angle_alpha   90.00
_cell.angle_beta   90.00
_cell.angle_gamma   90.00
#
_symmetry.space_group_name_H-M   'P 1'
#
loop_
_entity.id
_entity.type
_entity.pdbx_description
1 polymer ?
#
loop_
_entity_poly.entity_id
_entity_poly.type
_entity_poly.pdbx_seq_one_letter_code
_entity_poly.pdbx_strand_id
1 'polypeptide(L)'
;DIRMMAKVSVDKFDVLDLPAIEFVARMRTLAASSGVRHHPFVASADRKVDRSIVVSPTDSLKTTINLFVASRLHRVYTVDAEGRPTAVLSITDIMGALSGRPVE
;
A
#
# COMPACT_ATOMS: atom_id res chain seq x y z
N ASP A 1 -11.33 6.82 26.65
CA ASP A 1 -10.19 6.59 27.54
C ASP A 1 -8.94 6.40 26.67
N ILE A 2 -8.01 7.37 26.72
CA ILE A 2 -6.80 7.41 25.87
C ILE A 2 -5.66 6.54 26.40
N ARG A 3 -5.90 5.77 27.48
CA ARG A 3 -4.88 5.01 28.21
C ARG A 3 -4.52 3.64 27.60
N MET A 4 -5.12 3.26 26.47
CA MET A 4 -4.69 2.11 25.66
C MET A 4 -4.09 2.57 24.33
N MET A 5 -3.18 3.53 24.34
CA MET A 5 -2.27 3.70 23.21
C MET A 5 -1.21 2.61 23.31
N ALA A 6 -1.38 1.53 22.55
CA ALA A 6 -0.27 0.65 22.21
C ALA A 6 0.91 1.57 21.85
N LYS A 7 2.04 1.43 22.56
CA LYS A 7 3.28 2.15 22.22
C LYS A 7 3.55 1.87 20.75
N VAL A 8 3.24 2.82 19.88
CA VAL A 8 3.64 2.76 18.49
C VAL A 8 5.15 2.98 18.55
N SER A 9 5.93 1.91 18.39
CA SER A 9 7.40 2.02 18.34
C SER A 9 7.74 2.98 17.21
N VAL A 10 8.64 3.93 17.47
CA VAL A 10 9.05 4.94 16.49
C VAL A 10 9.63 4.27 15.24
N ASP A 11 10.25 3.09 15.40
CA ASP A 11 10.78 2.25 14.31
C ASP A 11 9.70 1.77 13.32
N LYS A 12 8.42 1.79 13.70
CA LYS A 12 7.31 1.43 12.80
C LYS A 12 7.07 2.47 11.71
N PHE A 13 7.53 3.71 11.90
CA PHE A 13 7.33 4.79 10.95
C PHE A 13 8.49 4.96 9.96
N ASP A 14 9.62 4.28 10.15
CA ASP A 14 10.72 4.24 9.17
C ASP A 14 10.25 3.71 7.81
N VAL A 15 9.15 2.94 7.81
CA VAL A 15 8.51 2.44 6.59
C VAL A 15 7.94 3.55 5.70
N LEU A 16 7.73 4.75 6.23
CA LEU A 16 7.19 5.88 5.50
C LEU A 16 8.17 6.44 4.46
N ASP A 17 9.47 6.28 4.72
CA ASP A 17 10.53 6.73 3.83
C ASP A 17 10.95 5.62 2.84
N LEU A 18 10.42 4.40 2.99
CA LEU A 18 10.70 3.31 2.06
C LEU A 18 10.08 3.58 0.68
N PRO A 19 10.76 3.14 -0.39
CA PRO A 19 10.17 3.08 -1.72
C PRO A 19 8.91 2.21 -1.73
N ALA A 20 7.90 2.66 -2.47
CA ALA A 20 6.62 1.99 -2.66
C ALA A 20 6.79 0.51 -3.08
N ILE A 21 7.74 0.23 -3.98
CA ILE A 21 8.00 -1.13 -4.44
C ILE A 21 8.59 -2.03 -3.35
N GLU A 22 9.44 -1.49 -2.48
CA GLU A 22 10.05 -2.24 -1.39
C GLU A 22 8.99 -2.59 -0.34
N PHE A 23 8.09 -1.65 -0.05
CA PHE A 23 6.93 -1.90 0.82
C PHE A 23 6.07 -3.05 0.27
N VAL A 24 5.72 -3.03 -1.02
CA VAL A 24 4.96 -4.13 -1.65
C VAL A 24 5.69 -5.46 -1.53
N ALA A 25 7.00 -5.49 -1.75
CA ALA A 25 7.80 -6.71 -1.63
C ALA A 25 7.75 -7.27 -0.19
N ARG A 26 7.89 -6.41 0.83
CA ARG A 26 7.78 -6.82 2.24
C ARG A 26 6.40 -7.39 2.56
N MET A 27 5.34 -6.73 2.06
CA MET A 27 3.97 -7.19 2.24
C MET A 27 3.72 -8.57 1.63
N ARG A 28 4.23 -8.82 0.41
CA ARG A 28 4.13 -10.13 -0.25
C ARG A 28 4.87 -11.22 0.53
N THR A 29 6.04 -10.92 1.08
CA THR A 29 6.81 -11.86 1.91
C THR A 29 6.06 -12.21 3.21
N LEU A 30 5.38 -11.24 3.84
CA LEU A 30 4.53 -11.46 5.02
C LEU A 30 3.24 -12.24 4.69
N ALA A 31 2.65 -12.00 3.52
CA ALA A 31 1.47 -12.75 3.06
C ALA A 31 1.82 -14.21 2.73
N ALA A 32 2.99 -14.46 2.14
CA ALA A 32 3.48 -15.80 1.81
C ALA A 32 3.68 -16.67 3.07
N SER A 33 4.10 -16.08 4.19
CA SER A 33 4.26 -16.81 5.46
C SER A 33 2.95 -17.00 6.24
N SER A 34 1.91 -16.22 5.93
CA SER A 34 0.60 -16.27 6.62
C SER A 34 -0.49 -17.04 5.85
N GLY A 35 -0.20 -17.50 4.62
CA GLY A 35 -1.13 -18.30 3.82
C GLY A 35 -2.30 -17.51 3.20
N VAL A 36 -2.32 -16.18 3.35
CA VAL A 36 -3.33 -15.29 2.78
C VAL A 36 -3.05 -15.11 1.29
N ARG A 37 -3.98 -15.54 0.43
CA ARG A 37 -3.87 -15.38 -1.03
C ARG A 37 -4.41 -14.01 -1.43
N HIS A 38 -3.54 -13.07 -1.80
CA HIS A 38 -3.99 -11.90 -2.54
C HIS A 38 -4.58 -12.35 -3.88
N HIS A 39 -5.82 -11.94 -4.14
CA HIS A 39 -6.48 -12.23 -5.41
C HIS A 39 -5.64 -11.71 -6.58
N PRO A 40 -5.43 -12.51 -7.64
CA PRO A 40 -4.73 -12.05 -8.83
C PRO A 40 -5.44 -10.82 -9.36
N PHE A 41 -4.66 -9.81 -9.73
CA PHE A 41 -5.18 -8.61 -10.37
C PHE A 41 -5.84 -9.00 -11.69
N VAL A 42 -7.16 -8.88 -11.76
CA VAL A 42 -7.93 -9.02 -13.01
C VAL A 42 -8.50 -7.64 -13.33
N ALA A 43 -7.90 -6.95 -14.29
CA ALA A 43 -8.46 -5.72 -14.83
C ALA A 43 -9.77 -6.06 -15.57
N SER A 44 -10.92 -5.67 -15.02
CA SER A 44 -12.20 -5.77 -15.70
C SER A 44 -12.44 -4.48 -16.49
N ALA A 45 -12.57 -4.61 -17.82
CA ALA A 45 -12.75 -3.48 -18.73
C ALA A 45 -14.11 -2.76 -18.59
N ASP A 46 -15.09 -3.39 -17.92
CA ASP A 46 -16.51 -3.01 -18.00
C ASP A 46 -17.04 -2.27 -16.76
N ARG A 47 -16.18 -2.01 -15.77
CA ARG A 47 -16.55 -1.30 -14.54
C ARG A 47 -16.22 0.18 -14.71
N LYS A 48 -17.11 1.08 -14.26
CA LYS A 48 -16.84 2.53 -14.19
C LYS A 48 -15.61 2.75 -13.31
N VAL A 49 -14.45 2.94 -13.94
CA VAL A 49 -13.16 3.08 -13.25
C VAL A 49 -13.04 4.52 -12.80
N ASP A 50 -13.03 4.78 -11.50
CA ASP A 50 -12.57 6.07 -10.99
C ASP A 50 -11.14 6.29 -11.49
N ARG A 51 -10.78 7.54 -11.81
CA ARG A 51 -9.47 7.87 -12.38
C ARG A 51 -8.37 7.24 -11.53
N SER A 52 -7.68 6.27 -12.11
CA SER A 52 -6.58 5.59 -11.46
C SER A 52 -5.44 6.59 -11.25
N ILE A 53 -4.95 6.69 -10.01
CA ILE A 53 -3.73 7.42 -9.71
C ILE A 53 -2.58 6.44 -9.70
N VAL A 54 -1.51 6.82 -10.39
CA VAL A 54 -0.27 6.05 -10.48
C VAL A 54 0.84 6.75 -9.73
N VAL A 55 1.76 5.98 -9.17
CA VAL A 55 2.99 6.44 -8.50
C VAL A 55 4.20 5.74 -9.10
N SER A 56 5.37 6.38 -8.99
CA SER A 56 6.62 5.73 -9.33
C SER A 56 6.93 4.61 -8.30
N PRO A 57 7.54 3.48 -8.71
CA PRO A 57 8.02 2.45 -7.79
C PRO A 57 9.00 2.99 -6.75
N THR A 58 9.71 4.07 -7.10
CA THR A 58 10.70 4.74 -6.26
C THR A 58 10.11 5.84 -5.38
N ASP A 59 8.83 6.19 -5.55
CA ASP A 59 8.19 7.17 -4.68
C ASP A 59 8.12 6.61 -3.26
N SER A 60 8.35 7.48 -2.27
CA SER A 60 8.23 7.07 -0.87
C SER A 60 6.78 6.85 -0.48
N LEU A 61 6.57 5.96 0.50
CA LEU A 61 5.24 5.67 1.02
C LEU A 61 4.54 6.92 1.59
N LYS A 62 5.31 7.85 2.16
CA LYS A 62 4.82 9.17 2.60
C LYS A 62 4.14 9.94 1.45
N THR A 63 4.76 9.98 0.28
CA THR A 63 4.19 10.63 -0.92
C THR A 63 2.93 9.92 -1.37
N THR A 64 2.93 8.58 -1.34
CA THR A 64 1.76 7.75 -1.65
C THR A 64 0.59 8.02 -0.69
N ILE A 65 0.84 8.15 0.61
CA ILE A 65 -0.18 8.47 1.63
C ILE A 65 -0.78 9.85 1.39
N ASN A 66 0.05 10.85 1.10
CA ASN A 66 -0.44 12.20 0.76
C ASN A 66 -1.35 12.18 -0.47
N LEU A 67 -1.04 11.34 -1.47
CA LEU A 67 -1.88 11.15 -2.64
C LEU A 67 -3.23 10.52 -2.30
N PHE A 68 -3.28 9.51 -1.42
CA PHE A 68 -4.56 8.94 -0.97
C PHE A 68 -5.44 10.00 -0.29
N VAL A 69 -4.87 10.81 0.60
CA VAL A 69 -5.59 11.87 1.31
C VAL A 69 -6.11 12.93 0.34
N ALA A 70 -5.28 13.39 -0.59
CA ALA A 70 -5.64 14.44 -1.54
C ALA A 70 -6.69 13.98 -2.56
N SER A 71 -6.62 12.71 -2.99
CA SER A 71 -7.48 12.17 -4.05
C SER A 71 -8.75 11.50 -3.56
N ARG A 72 -8.85 11.21 -2.25
CA ARG A 72 -9.91 10.37 -1.66
C ARG A 72 -10.00 8.97 -2.28
N LEU A 73 -8.91 8.50 -2.89
CA LEU A 73 -8.81 7.13 -3.39
C LEU A 73 -8.32 6.20 -2.30
N HIS A 74 -8.67 4.92 -2.44
CA HIS A 74 -8.25 3.86 -1.51
C HIS A 74 -7.14 2.97 -2.09
N ARG A 75 -6.87 3.08 -3.39
CA ARG A 75 -5.91 2.26 -4.12
C ARG A 75 -5.15 3.09 -5.16
N VAL A 76 -3.85 2.88 -5.24
CA VAL A 76 -2.98 3.41 -6.30
C VAL A 76 -2.15 2.29 -6.91
N TYR A 77 -1.66 2.53 -8.11
CA TYR A 77 -0.82 1.58 -8.83
C TYR A 77 0.60 2.10 -8.93
N THR A 78 1.59 1.24 -8.73
CA THR A 78 2.95 1.55 -9.17
C THR A 78 3.06 1.22 -10.65
N VAL A 79 3.75 2.05 -11.44
CA VAL A 79 3.96 1.79 -12.88
C VAL A 79 5.44 1.76 -13.23
N ASP A 80 5.85 0.95 -14.20
CA ASP A 80 7.22 1.00 -14.75
C ASP A 80 7.43 2.23 -15.66
N ALA A 81 8.63 2.36 -16.23
CA ALA A 81 8.98 3.47 -17.12
C ALA A 81 8.12 3.50 -18.40
N GLU A 82 7.57 2.36 -18.80
CA GLU A 82 6.67 2.18 -19.94
C GLU A 82 5.20 2.41 -19.57
N GLY A 83 4.90 2.81 -18.32
CA GLY A 83 3.56 3.09 -17.82
C GLY A 83 2.73 1.84 -17.53
N ARG A 84 3.35 0.66 -17.45
CA ARG A 84 2.65 -0.60 -17.16
C ARG A 84 2.54 -0.79 -15.65
N PRO A 85 1.36 -1.17 -15.13
CA PRO A 85 1.17 -1.38 -13.70
C PRO A 85 2.00 -2.59 -13.21
N THR A 86 2.78 -2.38 -12.16
CA THR A 86 3.69 -3.38 -11.56
C THR A 86 3.21 -3.89 -10.20
N ALA A 87 2.48 -3.06 -9.45
CA ALA A 87 1.86 -3.42 -8.18
C ALA A 87 0.66 -2.54 -7.83
N VAL A 88 -0.11 -2.99 -6.84
CA VAL A 88 -1.22 -2.25 -6.23
C VAL A 88 -0.87 -1.99 -4.77
N LEU A 89 -1.11 -0.76 -4.33
CA LEU A 89 -1.03 -0.36 -2.93
C LEU A 89 -2.43 0.08 -2.48
N SER A 90 -2.91 -0.44 -1.37
CA SER A 90 -4.14 0.05 -0.74
C SER A 90 -3.86 0.72 0.60
N ILE A 91 -4.70 1.69 0.95
CA ILE A 91 -4.62 2.36 2.26
C ILE A 91 -4.77 1.35 3.42
N THR A 92 -5.56 0.29 3.23
CA THR A 92 -5.73 -0.79 4.20
C THR A 92 -4.44 -1.58 4.41
N ASP A 93 -3.65 -1.82 3.36
CA ASP A 93 -2.36 -2.50 3.48
C ASP A 93 -1.36 -1.68 4.29
N ILE A 94 -1.33 -0.37 4.03
CA ILE A 94 -0.46 0.56 4.74
C ILE A 94 -0.85 0.64 6.22
N MET A 95 -2.15 0.77 6.51
CA MET A 95 -2.64 0.86 7.88
C MET A 95 -2.43 -0.45 8.66
N GLY A 96 -2.58 -1.59 8.00
CA GLY A 96 -2.27 -2.89 8.57
C GLY A 96 -0.78 -2.99 8.95
N ALA A 97 0.12 -2.63 8.03
CA ALA A 97 1.55 -2.60 8.28
C ALA A 97 1.95 -1.67 9.45
N LEU A 98 1.39 -0.46 9.51
CA LEU A 98 1.66 0.51 10.58
C LEU A 98 1.08 0.08 11.94
N SER A 99 -0.11 -0.52 11.94
CA SER A 99 -0.76 -1.00 13.17
C SER A 99 -0.12 -2.29 13.71
N GLY A 100 0.70 -2.97 12.91
CA GLY A 100 1.27 -4.28 13.25
C GLY A 100 0.23 -5.40 13.22
N ARG A 101 -0.92 -5.18 12.57
CA ARG A 101 -1.91 -6.24 12.31
C ARG A 101 -1.61 -6.89 10.96
N PRO A 102 -1.76 -8.21 10.84
CA PRO A 102 -1.72 -8.85 9.52
C PRO A 102 -2.82 -8.23 8.66
N VAL A 103 -2.46 -7.98 7.41
CA VAL A 103 -3.31 -7.31 6.44
C VAL A 103 -4.16 -8.38 5.76
N GLU A 104 -5.48 -8.17 5.73
CA GLU A 104 -6.48 -9.10 5.18
C GLU A 104 -6.67 -8.93 3.66
#